data_AF-A0A7C4MXA2-F1
#
_entry.id   AF-A0A7C4MXA2-F1
#
_cell.length_a   1.000
_cell.length_b   1.000
_cell.length_c   1.000
_cell.angle_alpha   90.00
_cell.angle_beta   90.00
_cell.angle_gamma   90.00
#
_symmetry.space_group_name_H-M   'P 1'
#
loop_
_entity.id
_entity.type
_entity.pdbx_description
1 polymer ?
#
loop_
_entity_poly.entity_id
_entity_poly.type
_entity_poly.pdbx_seq_one_letter_code
_entity_poly.pdbx_strand_id
1 'polypeptide(L)' 'VGLIVDHVIGEEDIVIKSMAENYRNVAGIAGASILGDGRVSLILDLPTLIDMAAKRGARSN' A
#
# COMPACT_ATOMS: atom_id res chain seq x y z
N VAL A 1 -8.95 9.10 10.89
CA VAL A 1 -7.71 8.98 10.08
C VAL A 1 -8.09 9.13 8.62
N GLY A 2 -7.29 9.86 7.84
CA GLY A 2 -7.49 10.00 6.39
C GLY A 2 -6.15 9.89 5.67
N LEU A 3 -6.18 9.49 4.40
CA LEU A 3 -5.00 9.43 3.53
C LEU A 3 -5.07 10.61 2.56
N ILE A 4 -4.06 11.48 2.62
CA ILE A 4 -3.92 12.56 1.63
C ILE A 4 -3.27 11.97 0.39
N VAL A 5 -3.87 12.25 -0.76
CA VAL A 5 -3.40 11.81 -2.08
C VAL A 5 -3.42 12.98 -3.05
N ASP A 6 -2.59 12.92 -4.09
CA ASP A 6 -2.55 13.98 -5.11
C ASP A 6 -3.83 13.99 -5.96
N HIS A 7 -4.36 12.81 -6.29
CA HIS A 7 -5.57 12.64 -7.09
C HIS A 7 -6.20 11.26 -6.86
N VAL A 8 -7.50 11.15 -7.15
CA VAL A 8 -8.24 9.88 -7.15
C VAL A 8 -8.49 9.48 -8.59
N ILE A 9 -8.00 8.31 -8.99
CA ILE A 9 -8.15 7.79 -10.36
C ILE A 9 -9.52 7.12 -10.56
N GLY A 10 -10.08 6.53 -9.50
CA GLY A 10 -11.37 5.85 -9.52
C GLY A 10 -11.27 4.44 -8.93
N GLU A 11 -12.18 3.58 -9.33
CA GLU A 11 -12.17 2.15 -9.04
C GLU A 11 -11.73 1.39 -10.30
N GLU A 12 -10.80 0.45 -10.14
CA GLU A 12 -10.29 -0.38 -11.23
C GLU A 12 -10.25 -1.85 -10.80
N ASP A 13 -10.65 -2.73 -11.72
CA ASP A 13 -10.44 -4.17 -11.55
C ASP A 13 -8.97 -4.51 -11.83
N ILE A 14 -8.25 -4.89 -10.78
CA ILE A 14 -6.82 -5.24 -10.88
C ILE A 14 -6.55 -6.69 -10.49
N VAL A 15 -5.57 -7.30 -11.14
CA VAL A 15 -5.07 -8.63 -10.74
C VAL A 15 -4.01 -8.44 -9.67
N ILE A 16 -4.31 -8.87 -8.44
CA ILE A 16 -3.36 -8.85 -7.34
C ILE A 16 -2.31 -9.94 -7.56
N LYS A 17 -1.04 -9.56 -7.56
CA LYS A 17 0.08 -10.50 -7.54
C LYS A 17 0.62 -10.56 -6.11
N SER A 18 0.61 -11.76 -5.54
CA SER A 18 1.19 -11.99 -4.22
C SER A 18 2.68 -11.68 -4.26
N MET A 19 3.18 -10.97 -3.25
CA MET A 19 4.60 -10.67 -3.11
C MET A 19 5.40 -11.85 -2.54
N ALA A 20 4.74 -12.97 -2.19
CA ALA A 20 5.25 -14.01 -1.32
C ALA A 20 6.40 -14.87 -1.87
N GLU A 21 6.57 -15.02 -3.19
CA GLU A 21 7.60 -15.92 -3.73
C GLU A 21 8.91 -15.21 -4.11
N ASN A 22 8.86 -13.94 -4.50
CA ASN A 22 10.03 -13.24 -5.07
C ASN A 22 10.40 -11.94 -4.35
N TYR A 23 9.61 -11.49 -3.38
CA TYR A 23 9.76 -10.17 -2.78
C TYR A 23 9.71 -10.23 -1.26
N ARG A 24 10.47 -9.34 -0.63
CA ARG A 24 10.46 -9.20 0.83
C ARG A 24 9.11 -8.64 1.27
N ASN A 25 8.55 -9.20 2.34
CA ASN A 25 7.38 -8.61 2.97
C ASN A 25 7.73 -7.25 3.57
N VAL A 26 7.01 -6.20 3.16
CA VAL A 26 7.21 -4.82 3.61
C VAL A 26 5.98 -4.41 4.41
N ALA A 27 6.18 -4.01 5.66
CA ALA A 27 5.08 -3.55 6.52
C ALA A 27 4.32 -2.39 5.85
N GLY A 28 2.99 -2.51 5.77
CA GLY A 28 2.11 -1.55 5.12
C GLY A 28 1.83 -1.84 3.63
N ILE A 29 2.42 -2.89 3.05
CA ILE A 29 2.15 -3.32 1.67
C ILE A 29 1.49 -4.71 1.69
N ALA A 30 0.29 -4.81 1.14
CA ALA A 30 -0.45 -6.06 1.01
C ALA A 30 -0.08 -6.83 -0.27
N GLY A 31 0.38 -6.13 -1.30
CA GLY A 31 0.73 -6.74 -2.59
C GLY A 31 1.12 -5.72 -3.65
N ALA A 32 1.26 -6.20 -4.89
CA ALA A 32 1.46 -5.35 -6.05
C ALA A 32 0.65 -5.87 -7.25
N SER A 33 0.41 -4.99 -8.22
CA SER A 33 -0.18 -5.33 -9.51
C SER A 33 0.63 -4.66 -10.63
N ILE A 34 0.60 -5.27 -11.81
CA ILE A 34 1.13 -4.66 -13.04
C ILE A 34 -0.08 -4.18 -13.83
N LEU A 35 -0.14 -2.88 -14.10
CA LEU A 35 -1.22 -2.25 -14.85
C LEU A 35 -1.07 -2.54 -16.35
N GLY A 36 -2.14 -2.29 -17.12
CA GLY A 36 -2.16 -2.54 -18.57
C GLY A 36 -1.11 -1.76 -19.37
N ASP A 37 -0.57 -0.68 -18.80
CA ASP A 37 0.51 0.13 -19.37
C ASP A 37 1.92 -0.30 -18.91
N GLY A 38 2.02 -1.38 -18.13
CA GLY A 38 3.27 -1.92 -17.61
C GLY A 38 3.78 -1.26 -16.34
N ARG A 39 3.09 -0.24 -15.78
CA ARG A 39 3.46 0.33 -14.47
C ARG A 39 3.12 -0.63 -13.33
N VAL A 40 3.90 -0.54 -12.26
CA VAL A 40 3.65 -1.29 -11.02
C VAL A 40 2.81 -0.43 -10.08
N SER A 41 1.70 -1.00 -9.59
CA SER A 41 0.86 -0.43 -8.54
C SER A 41 1.06 -1.21 -7.24
N LEU A 42 1.18 -0.50 -6.12
CA LEU A 42 1.28 -1.10 -4.79
C LEU A 42 -0.07 -1.09 -4.10
N ILE A 43 -0.43 -2.21 -3.48
CA ILE A 43 -1.65 -2.36 -2.71
C ILE A 43 -1.28 -2.14 -1.24
N LEU A 44 -1.91 -1.17 -0.61
CA LEU A 44 -1.60 -0.76 0.76
C LEU A 44 -2.43 -1.53 1.78
N ASP A 45 -1.78 -1.97 2.85
CA ASP A 45 -2.44 -2.45 4.07
C ASP A 45 -2.67 -1.25 5.00
N LEU A 46 -3.89 -0.68 4.94
CA LEU A 46 -4.26 0.51 5.70
C LEU A 46 -4.21 0.27 7.22
N PRO A 47 -4.78 -0.81 7.80
CA PRO A 47 -4.62 -1.10 9.23
C PRO A 47 -3.16 -1.05 9.71
N THR A 48 -2.25 -1.72 8.99
CA THR A 48 -0.82 -1.73 9.34
C THR A 48 -0.19 -0.33 9.20
N LEU A 49 -0.52 0.41 8.13
CA LEU A 49 -0.03 1.78 7.94
C LEU A 49 -0.48 2.73 9.05
N ILE A 50 -1.72 2.62 9.51
CA ILE A 50 -2.28 3.46 10.56
C ILE A 50 -1.57 3.19 11.89
N ASP A 51 -1.35 1.90 12.23
CA ASP A 51 -0.61 1.51 13.42
C ASP A 51 0.85 2.00 13.39
N MET A 52 1.51 1.88 12.23
CA MET A 52 2.86 2.40 12.03
C MET A 52 2.93 3.93 12.23
N ALA A 53 1.95 4.66 11.71
CA ALA A 53 1.85 6.12 11.86
C ALA A 53 1.61 6.52 13.32
N ALA A 54 0.69 5.83 14.01
CA ALA A 54 0.39 6.07 15.43
C ALA A 54 1.63 5.83 16.32
N LYS A 55 2.36 4.72 16.08
CA LYS A 55 3.61 4.40 16.79
C LYS A 55 4.74 5.39 16.50
N ARG A 56 4.74 6.06 15.35
CA ARG A 56 5.70 7.14 15.05
C ARG A 56 5.35 8.42 15.82
N GLY A 57 4.08 8.82 15.85
CA GLY A 57 3.63 9.98 16.62
C GLY A 57 3.91 9.85 18.12
N ALA A 58 3.71 8.65 18.68
CA ALA A 58 3.98 8.36 20.09
C ALA A 58 5.48 8.38 20.48
N ARG A 59 6.40 8.26 19.50
CA ARG A 59 7.86 8.33 19.73
C ARG A 59 8.44 9.73 19.54
N SER A 60 7.64 10.67 19.04
CA SER A 60 8.05 12.06 18.79
C SER A 60 7.62 13.01 19.92
N ASN A 61 7.12 12.48 21.04
CA ASN A 61 6.64 13.23 22.20
C ASN A 61 7.30 12.74 23.49
#